data_AF-A0AAW2WDM3-F1
#
_entry.id   AF-A0AAW2WDM3-F1
#
_cell.length_a   1.000
_cell.length_b   1.000
_cell.length_c   1.000
_cell.angle_alpha   90.00
_cell.angle_beta   90.00
_cell.angle_gamma   90.00
#
_symmetry.space_group_name_H-M   'P 1'
#
loop_
_entity.id
_entity.type
_entity.pdbx_description
1 polymer ?
#
loop_
_entity_poly.entity_id
_entity_poly.type
_entity_poly.pdbx_seq_one_letter_code
_entity_poly.pdbx_strand_id
1 'polypeptide(L)'
;MATIPRLKKIQDWCAGLHIKQRFTSVSHPQANGQVEVTNRILVQGIKKRLDRTRGTWVEELTSVLWSYRTTPSGSTGESPFTLVYGTEAIIPAELGMPSHRILHFDEEHNSQLLKENLDFVEELRETAFIRTQRYKSTMINAHNKRVKARRFQVGDLVLRRVDTLKPVGKLDPKWEGPYKITKIIENGAYELEDTEGRILSRPWNIHNLRRFYS
;
A
#
# COMPACT_ATOMS: atom_id res chain seq x y z
N MET A 1 29.07 -9.45 -6.17
CA MET A 1 27.73 -9.55 -5.53
C MET A 1 27.21 -10.95 -5.75
N ALA A 2 27.16 -11.79 -4.71
CA ALA A 2 26.67 -13.16 -4.81
C ALA A 2 25.14 -13.17 -4.92
N THR A 3 24.61 -13.57 -6.06
CA THR A 3 23.16 -13.74 -6.27
C THR A 3 22.68 -14.94 -5.47
N ILE A 4 21.75 -14.71 -4.55
CA ILE A 4 21.14 -15.76 -3.71
C ILE A 4 20.55 -16.85 -4.62
N PRO A 5 20.84 -18.15 -4.43
CA PRO A 5 20.43 -19.23 -5.35
C PRO A 5 18.93 -19.28 -5.65
N ARG A 6 18.11 -18.90 -4.66
CA ARG A 6 16.64 -18.85 -4.79
C ARG A 6 16.15 -17.77 -5.77
N LEU A 7 16.90 -16.67 -5.92
CA LEU A 7 16.57 -15.62 -6.88
C LEU A 7 16.87 -16.05 -8.32
N LYS A 8 17.96 -16.79 -8.55
CA LYS A 8 18.34 -17.25 -9.89
C LYS A 8 17.30 -18.20 -10.49
N LYS A 9 16.81 -19.17 -9.70
CA LYS A 9 15.75 -20.09 -10.14
C LYS A 9 14.46 -19.37 -10.54
N ILE A 10 14.08 -18.30 -9.83
CA ILE A 10 12.90 -17.50 -10.13
C ILE A 10 13.13 -16.61 -11.36
N GLN A 11 14.34 -16.08 -11.53
CA GLN A 11 14.74 -15.31 -12.72
C GLN A 11 14.67 -16.18 -13.98
N ASP A 12 15.24 -17.38 -13.93
CA ASP A 12 15.24 -18.32 -15.05
C ASP A 12 13.80 -18.75 -15.41
N TRP A 13 12.97 -19.02 -14.40
CA TRP A 13 11.55 -19.33 -14.60
C TRP A 13 10.77 -18.16 -15.25
N CYS A 14 10.96 -16.93 -14.76
CA CYS A 14 10.34 -15.75 -15.38
C CYS A 14 10.83 -15.52 -16.80
N ALA A 15 12.13 -15.71 -17.07
CA ALA A 15 12.69 -15.58 -18.41
C ALA A 15 12.08 -16.60 -19.39
N GLY A 16 11.89 -17.86 -18.95
CA GLY A 16 11.23 -18.90 -19.73
C GLY A 16 9.76 -18.60 -20.07
N LEU A 17 9.09 -17.74 -19.31
CA LEU A 17 7.73 -17.27 -19.56
C LEU A 17 7.66 -15.88 -20.19
N HIS A 18 8.79 -15.31 -20.61
CA HIS A 18 8.89 -13.94 -21.14
C HIS A 18 8.40 -12.85 -20.15
N ILE A 19 8.49 -13.10 -18.84
CA ILE A 19 8.08 -12.17 -17.78
C ILE A 19 9.26 -11.27 -17.41
N LYS A 20 9.11 -9.97 -17.64
CA LYS A 20 10.10 -8.96 -17.22
C LYS A 20 9.93 -8.60 -15.74
N GLN A 21 10.89 -9.00 -14.91
CA GLN A 21 10.93 -8.63 -13.49
C GLN A 21 11.34 -7.16 -13.29
N ARG A 22 10.63 -6.45 -12.42
CA ARG A 22 10.98 -5.10 -11.97
C ARG A 22 11.12 -5.09 -10.46
N PHE A 23 12.28 -4.66 -9.96
CA PHE A 23 12.57 -4.60 -8.53
C PHE A 23 12.44 -3.16 -8.03
N THR A 24 11.85 -3.00 -6.85
CA THR A 24 11.86 -1.73 -6.12
C THR A 24 13.19 -1.56 -5.38
N SER A 25 13.63 -0.33 -5.15
CA SER A 25 14.84 -0.10 -4.36
C SER A 25 14.63 -0.52 -2.91
N VAL A 26 15.71 -0.94 -2.25
CA VAL A 26 15.73 -1.60 -0.93
C VAL A 26 15.18 -0.72 0.22
N SER A 27 14.78 0.51 -0.05
CA SER A 27 14.34 1.50 0.94
C SER A 27 13.09 2.29 0.54
N HIS A 28 12.33 1.84 -0.46
CA HIS A 28 11.06 2.47 -0.87
C HIS A 28 9.85 1.52 -0.74
N PRO A 29 9.39 1.22 0.48
CA PRO A 29 8.18 0.42 0.69
C PRO A 29 6.94 1.04 0.03
N GLN A 30 6.90 2.38 -0.13
CA GLN A 30 5.80 3.05 -0.83
C GLN A 30 5.63 2.59 -2.28
N ALA A 31 6.69 2.13 -2.94
CA ALA A 31 6.61 1.64 -4.32
C ALA A 31 5.79 0.34 -4.44
N ASN A 32 5.71 -0.45 -3.36
CA ASN A 32 4.85 -1.64 -3.26
C ASN A 32 3.58 -1.40 -2.44
N GLY A 33 3.24 -0.13 -2.18
CA GLY A 33 2.15 0.24 -1.27
C GLY A 33 0.78 -0.32 -1.68
N GLN A 34 0.53 -0.56 -2.97
CA GLN A 34 -0.72 -1.19 -3.42
C GLN A 34 -0.85 -2.64 -2.88
N VAL A 35 0.21 -3.42 -2.99
CA VAL A 35 0.24 -4.81 -2.48
C VAL A 35 0.13 -4.80 -0.96
N GLU A 36 0.78 -3.86 -0.28
CA GLU A 36 0.68 -3.73 1.18
C GLU A 36 -0.75 -3.40 1.65
N VAL A 37 -1.46 -2.52 0.92
CA VAL A 37 -2.87 -2.20 1.20
C VAL A 37 -3.76 -3.42 0.97
N THR A 38 -3.59 -4.12 -0.16
CA THR A 38 -4.36 -5.34 -0.44
C THR A 38 -4.11 -6.42 0.63
N ASN A 39 -2.85 -6.67 0.98
CA ASN A 39 -2.51 -7.62 2.05
C ASN A 39 -3.16 -7.25 3.38
N ARG A 40 -3.21 -5.95 3.71
CA ARG A 40 -3.89 -5.48 4.92
C ARG A 40 -5.38 -5.77 4.89
N ILE A 41 -6.06 -5.54 3.76
CA ILE A 41 -7.48 -5.85 3.59
C ILE A 41 -7.73 -7.35 3.76
N LEU A 42 -6.94 -8.20 3.10
CA LEU A 42 -7.09 -9.65 3.18
C LEU A 42 -6.86 -10.16 4.60
N VAL A 43 -5.81 -9.72 5.28
CA VAL A 43 -5.53 -10.09 6.67
C VAL A 43 -6.64 -9.62 7.61
N GLN A 44 -7.19 -8.42 7.42
CA GLN A 44 -8.33 -7.94 8.21
C GLN A 44 -9.59 -8.78 7.97
N GLY A 45 -9.87 -9.14 6.72
CA GLY A 45 -10.99 -10.01 6.37
C GLY A 45 -10.87 -11.38 7.02
N ILE A 46 -9.69 -12.00 6.96
CA ILE A 46 -9.40 -13.28 7.60
C ILE A 46 -9.57 -13.17 9.12
N LYS A 47 -9.00 -12.14 9.77
CA LYS A 47 -9.14 -11.93 11.23
C LYS A 47 -10.61 -11.87 11.67
N LYS A 48 -11.45 -11.13 10.95
CA LYS A 48 -12.88 -11.00 11.26
C LYS A 48 -13.64 -12.33 11.16
N ARG A 49 -13.17 -13.28 10.34
CA ARG A 49 -13.78 -14.61 10.20
C ARG A 49 -13.21 -15.61 11.20
N LEU A 50 -11.94 -15.48 11.56
CA LEU A 50 -11.24 -16.33 12.54
C LEU A 50 -11.73 -16.19 13.98
N ASP A 51 -12.44 -15.10 14.32
CA ASP A 51 -13.11 -14.99 15.63
C ASP A 51 -14.12 -16.14 15.86
N ARG A 52 -14.54 -16.85 14.80
CA ARG A 52 -15.47 -17.99 14.85
C ARG A 52 -14.80 -19.36 14.89
N THR A 53 -13.54 -19.49 14.46
CA THR A 53 -12.82 -20.77 14.32
C THR A 53 -11.32 -20.54 14.43
N ARG A 54 -10.73 -20.87 15.59
CA ARG A 54 -9.28 -20.69 15.80
C ARG A 54 -8.50 -21.70 14.96
N GLY A 55 -7.74 -21.21 13.99
CA GLY A 55 -6.70 -21.99 13.28
C GLY A 55 -6.98 -22.37 11.83
N THR A 56 -8.21 -22.20 11.33
CA THR A 56 -8.60 -22.60 9.96
C THR A 56 -8.57 -21.44 8.96
N TRP A 57 -7.55 -20.59 9.03
CA TRP A 57 -7.46 -19.40 8.16
C TRP A 57 -7.40 -19.75 6.66
N VAL A 58 -6.89 -20.95 6.34
CA VAL A 58 -6.81 -21.47 4.97
C VAL A 58 -8.20 -21.70 4.38
N GLU A 59 -9.14 -22.19 5.18
CA GLU A 59 -10.54 -22.44 4.77
C GLU A 59 -11.25 -21.11 4.48
N GLU A 60 -10.97 -20.08 5.28
CA GLU A 60 -11.56 -18.76 5.12
C GLU A 60 -10.92 -17.93 4.00
N LEU A 61 -9.71 -18.29 3.54
CA LEU A 61 -8.97 -17.53 2.53
C LEU A 61 -9.77 -17.37 1.24
N THR A 62 -10.40 -18.45 0.75
CA THR A 62 -11.18 -18.42 -0.49
C THR A 62 -12.39 -17.50 -0.36
N SER A 63 -13.09 -17.54 0.78
CA SER A 63 -14.24 -16.67 1.06
C SER A 63 -13.83 -15.19 1.11
N VAL A 64 -12.72 -14.89 1.79
CA VAL A 64 -12.18 -13.53 1.88
C VAL A 64 -11.72 -13.02 0.50
N LEU A 65 -11.01 -13.83 -0.27
CA LEU A 65 -10.60 -13.48 -1.63
C LEU A 65 -11.80 -13.23 -2.54
N TRP A 66 -12.83 -14.07 -2.46
CA TRP A 66 -14.07 -13.87 -3.21
C TRP A 66 -14.70 -12.53 -2.85
N SER A 67 -14.90 -12.26 -1.56
CA SER A 67 -15.48 -10.99 -1.10
C SER A 67 -14.67 -9.78 -1.57
N TYR A 68 -13.34 -9.85 -1.53
CA TYR A 68 -12.48 -8.76 -2.01
C TYR A 68 -12.62 -8.53 -3.52
N ARG A 69 -12.70 -9.61 -4.31
CA ARG A 69 -12.82 -9.53 -5.77
C ARG A 69 -14.18 -8.99 -6.21
N THR A 70 -15.25 -9.29 -5.49
CA THR A 70 -16.62 -8.90 -5.88
C THR A 70 -17.15 -7.65 -5.18
N THR A 71 -16.40 -7.07 -4.23
CA THR A 71 -16.82 -5.83 -3.55
C THR A 71 -16.22 -4.62 -4.26
N PRO A 72 -17.04 -3.63 -4.67
CA PRO A 72 -16.55 -2.36 -5.19
C PRO A 72 -15.66 -1.63 -4.18
N SER A 73 -14.51 -1.11 -4.62
CA SER A 73 -13.66 -0.29 -3.77
C SER A 73 -14.14 1.16 -3.80
N GLY A 74 -14.14 1.84 -2.65
CA GLY A 74 -14.50 3.27 -2.57
C GLY A 74 -13.59 4.20 -3.39
N SER A 75 -12.38 3.75 -3.77
CA SER A 75 -11.47 4.55 -4.59
C SER A 75 -11.74 4.47 -6.10
N THR A 76 -12.14 3.28 -6.58
CA THR A 76 -12.41 3.01 -8.01
C THR A 76 -13.89 3.13 -8.33
N GLY A 77 -14.76 2.87 -7.36
CA GLY A 77 -16.19 2.66 -7.53
C GLY A 77 -16.54 1.28 -8.12
N GLU A 78 -15.55 0.50 -8.53
CA GLU A 78 -15.70 -0.78 -9.22
C GLU A 78 -15.02 -1.91 -8.43
N SER A 79 -15.51 -3.14 -8.61
CA SER A 79 -14.90 -4.34 -8.02
C SER A 79 -13.69 -4.81 -8.84
N PRO A 80 -12.67 -5.43 -8.24
CA PRO A 80 -11.57 -6.03 -8.99
C PRO A 80 -12.02 -7.02 -10.07
N PHE A 81 -13.09 -7.78 -9.82
CA PHE A 81 -13.65 -8.72 -10.80
C PHE A 81 -14.20 -7.98 -12.03
N THR A 82 -14.99 -6.93 -11.82
CA THR A 82 -15.55 -6.11 -12.91
C THR A 82 -14.45 -5.47 -13.75
N LEU A 83 -13.37 -4.98 -13.13
CA LEU A 83 -12.25 -4.39 -13.88
C LEU A 83 -11.48 -5.41 -14.73
N VAL A 84 -11.46 -6.69 -14.35
CA VAL A 84 -10.81 -7.75 -15.12
C VAL A 84 -11.70 -8.24 -16.24
N TYR A 85 -12.96 -8.56 -15.94
CA TYR A 85 -13.86 -9.28 -16.84
C TYR A 85 -14.92 -8.40 -17.53
N GLY A 86 -15.02 -7.12 -17.18
CA GLY A 86 -16.01 -6.19 -17.74
C GLY A 86 -17.44 -6.36 -17.23
N THR A 87 -17.68 -7.31 -16.31
CA THR A 87 -19.02 -7.58 -15.76
C THR A 87 -18.94 -7.95 -14.29
N GLU A 88 -20.06 -7.86 -13.57
CA GLU A 88 -20.16 -8.26 -12.17
C GLU A 88 -20.16 -9.79 -12.03
N ALA A 89 -19.54 -10.30 -10.97
CA ALA A 89 -19.65 -11.70 -10.62
C ALA A 89 -21.00 -11.99 -9.93
N ILE A 90 -21.57 -13.16 -10.20
CA ILE A 90 -22.68 -13.69 -9.40
C ILE A 90 -22.17 -14.01 -8.00
N ILE A 91 -22.69 -13.32 -6.99
CA ILE A 91 -22.29 -13.56 -5.59
C ILE A 91 -23.11 -14.70 -4.96
N PRO A 92 -22.58 -15.43 -3.95
CA PRO A 92 -23.30 -16.51 -3.28
C PRO A 92 -24.67 -16.13 -2.73
N ALA A 93 -24.87 -14.87 -2.33
CA ALA A 93 -26.16 -14.39 -1.87
C ALA A 93 -27.25 -14.47 -2.96
N GLU A 94 -26.89 -14.23 -4.22
CA GLU A 94 -27.80 -14.38 -5.36
C GLU A 94 -28.16 -15.84 -5.63
N LEU A 95 -27.28 -16.80 -5.31
CA LEU A 95 -27.61 -18.22 -5.42
C LEU A 95 -28.59 -18.67 -4.33
N GLY A 96 -28.42 -18.15 -3.11
CA GLY A 96 -29.32 -18.44 -1.98
C GLY A 96 -30.68 -17.75 -2.11
N MET A 97 -30.73 -16.59 -2.77
CA MET A 97 -31.95 -15.87 -3.12
C MET A 97 -31.88 -15.51 -4.62
N PRO A 98 -32.38 -16.40 -5.50
CA PRO A 98 -32.24 -16.28 -6.96
C PRO A 98 -32.55 -14.87 -7.46
N SER A 99 -31.53 -14.20 -7.96
CA SER A 99 -31.67 -12.89 -8.59
C SER A 99 -32.33 -13.02 -9.97
N HIS A 100 -32.80 -11.91 -10.54
CA HIS A 100 -33.40 -11.90 -11.88
C HIS A 100 -32.48 -12.51 -12.94
N ARG A 101 -31.16 -12.24 -12.86
CA ARG A 101 -30.16 -12.79 -13.79
C ARG A 101 -29.98 -14.31 -13.67
N ILE A 102 -30.32 -14.91 -12.53
CA ILE A 102 -30.31 -16.37 -12.34
C ILE A 102 -31.63 -16.98 -12.83
N LEU A 103 -32.77 -16.37 -12.46
CA LEU A 103 -34.10 -16.89 -12.80
C LEU A 103 -34.39 -16.85 -14.30
N HIS A 104 -33.86 -15.83 -14.99
CA HIS A 104 -34.05 -15.62 -16.42
C HIS A 104 -32.74 -15.77 -17.20
N PHE A 105 -31.86 -16.65 -16.74
CA PHE A 105 -30.61 -16.93 -17.44
C PHE A 105 -30.91 -17.53 -18.82
N ASP A 106 -30.40 -16.87 -19.85
CA ASP A 106 -30.38 -17.35 -21.22
C ASP A 106 -28.93 -17.34 -21.71
N GLU A 107 -28.44 -18.50 -22.14
CA GLU A 107 -27.03 -18.70 -22.46
C GLU A 107 -26.58 -17.91 -23.69
N GLU A 108 -27.43 -17.85 -24.72
CA GLU A 108 -27.14 -17.15 -25.97
C GLU A 108 -27.10 -15.63 -25.73
N HIS A 109 -28.14 -15.10 -25.07
CA HIS A 109 -28.22 -13.69 -24.73
C HIS A 109 -27.09 -13.27 -23.77
N ASN A 110 -26.79 -14.06 -22.74
CA ASN A 110 -25.68 -13.77 -21.82
C ASN A 110 -24.33 -13.76 -22.55
N SER A 111 -24.11 -14.70 -23.48
CA SER A 111 -22.89 -14.73 -24.29
C SER A 111 -22.75 -13.51 -25.20
N GLN A 112 -23.86 -13.02 -25.76
CA GLN A 112 -23.87 -11.78 -26.52
C GLN A 112 -23.55 -10.57 -25.64
N LEU A 113 -24.22 -10.43 -24.49
CA LEU A 113 -23.97 -9.35 -23.54
C LEU A 113 -22.51 -9.33 -23.06
N LEU A 114 -21.91 -10.50 -22.80
CA LEU A 114 -20.50 -10.58 -22.41
C LEU A 114 -19.57 -10.04 -23.50
N LYS A 115 -19.87 -10.29 -24.79
CA LYS A 115 -19.09 -9.72 -25.89
C LYS A 115 -19.24 -8.21 -25.96
N GLU A 116 -20.47 -7.71 -25.85
CA GLU A 116 -20.74 -6.26 -25.84
C GLU A 116 -20.03 -5.57 -24.67
N ASN A 117 -20.01 -6.17 -23.47
CA ASN A 117 -19.29 -5.64 -22.32
C ASN A 117 -17.77 -5.54 -22.55
N LEU A 118 -17.18 -6.38 -23.41
CA LEU A 118 -15.75 -6.29 -23.75
C LEU A 118 -15.45 -5.02 -24.54
N ASP A 119 -16.39 -4.52 -25.35
CA ASP A 119 -16.21 -3.27 -26.09
C ASP A 119 -16.16 -2.06 -25.14
N PHE A 120 -16.84 -2.14 -24.00
CA PHE A 120 -16.89 -1.06 -22.99
C PHE A 120 -15.89 -1.23 -21.83
N VAL A 121 -15.17 -2.35 -21.76
CA VAL A 121 -14.29 -2.64 -20.61
C VAL A 121 -13.16 -1.61 -20.45
N GLU A 122 -12.69 -1.04 -21.57
CA GLU A 122 -11.65 0.00 -21.54
C GLU A 122 -12.18 1.30 -20.95
N GLU A 123 -13.38 1.72 -21.35
CA GLU A 123 -14.06 2.90 -20.81
C GLU A 123 -14.33 2.75 -19.31
N LEU A 124 -14.76 1.56 -18.88
CA LEU A 124 -14.94 1.22 -17.47
C LEU A 124 -13.62 1.40 -16.69
N ARG A 125 -12.52 0.87 -17.22
CA ARG A 125 -11.19 0.96 -16.61
C ARG A 125 -10.69 2.41 -16.56
N GLU A 126 -10.90 3.18 -17.61
CA GLU A 126 -10.53 4.59 -17.66
C GLU A 126 -11.33 5.41 -16.63
N THR A 127 -12.63 5.18 -16.53
CA THR A 127 -13.49 5.82 -15.53
C THR A 127 -13.02 5.50 -14.11
N ALA A 128 -12.72 4.22 -13.83
CA ALA A 128 -12.18 3.79 -12.54
C ALA A 128 -10.80 4.41 -12.25
N PHE A 129 -9.95 4.58 -13.28
CA PHE A 129 -8.66 5.25 -13.17
C PHE A 129 -8.83 6.73 -12.80
N ILE A 130 -9.69 7.47 -13.51
CA ILE A 130 -9.98 8.89 -13.23
C ILE A 130 -10.50 9.06 -11.79
N ARG A 131 -11.44 8.22 -11.35
CA ARG A 131 -11.94 8.22 -9.97
C ARG A 131 -10.82 8.00 -8.97
N THR A 132 -9.93 7.04 -9.23
CA THR A 132 -8.78 6.75 -8.37
C THR A 132 -7.83 7.95 -8.28
N GLN A 133 -7.57 8.65 -9.38
CA GLN A 133 -6.74 9.86 -9.37
C GLN A 133 -7.38 11.00 -8.56
N ARG A 134 -8.69 11.22 -8.74
CA ARG A 134 -9.44 12.20 -7.95
C ARG A 134 -9.40 11.88 -6.46
N TYR A 135 -9.62 10.61 -6.10
CA TYR A 135 -9.53 10.14 -4.72
C TYR A 135 -8.14 10.40 -4.12
N LYS A 136 -7.07 10.03 -4.84
CA LYS A 136 -5.69 10.28 -4.41
C LYS A 136 -5.41 11.77 -4.22
N SER A 137 -5.83 12.62 -5.15
CA SER A 137 -5.66 14.08 -5.05
C SER A 137 -6.35 14.64 -3.81
N THR A 138 -7.60 14.24 -3.56
CA THR A 138 -8.34 14.65 -2.35
C THR A 138 -7.63 14.21 -1.07
N MET A 139 -7.12 12.97 -1.03
CA MET A 139 -6.35 12.45 0.11
C MET A 139 -5.04 13.22 0.33
N ILE A 140 -4.30 13.53 -0.73
CA ILE A 140 -3.07 14.34 -0.66
C ILE A 140 -3.40 15.74 -0.13
N ASN A 141 -4.45 16.38 -0.64
CA ASN A 141 -4.87 17.71 -0.20
C ASN A 141 -5.30 17.72 1.26
N ALA A 142 -6.06 16.72 1.69
CA ALA A 142 -6.46 16.57 3.08
C ALA A 142 -5.26 16.33 4.01
N HIS A 143 -4.27 15.55 3.56
CA HIS A 143 -3.02 15.35 4.28
C HIS A 143 -2.23 16.66 4.38
N ASN A 144 -1.97 17.32 3.24
CA ASN A 144 -1.20 18.56 3.17
C ASN A 144 -1.81 19.68 4.02
N LYS A 145 -3.15 19.80 4.08
CA LYS A 145 -3.84 20.74 4.98
C LYS A 145 -3.52 20.52 6.46
N ARG A 146 -3.24 19.27 6.87
CA ARG A 146 -2.92 18.90 8.26
C ARG A 146 -1.42 18.96 8.56
N VAL A 147 -0.57 18.95 7.54
CA VAL A 147 0.88 19.03 7.70
C VAL A 147 1.25 20.45 8.11
N LYS A 148 1.62 20.64 9.37
CA LYS A 148 2.32 21.85 9.80
C LYS A 148 3.74 21.79 9.28
N ALA A 149 4.10 22.74 8.41
CA ALA A 149 5.48 22.90 7.95
C ALA A 149 6.37 23.15 9.17
N ARG A 150 7.18 22.16 9.53
CA ARG A 150 8.29 22.36 10.45
C ARG A 150 9.43 22.89 9.62
N ARG A 151 10.16 23.87 10.14
CA ARG A 151 11.42 24.34 9.58
C ARG A 151 12.36 24.56 10.74
N PHE A 152 13.58 24.06 10.60
CA PHE A 152 14.65 24.35 11.52
C PHE A 152 15.68 25.25 10.84
N GLN A 153 16.37 26.05 11.64
CA GLN A 153 17.45 26.90 11.21
C GLN A 153 18.80 26.32 11.65
N VAL A 154 19.87 26.72 10.97
CA VAL A 154 21.23 26.43 11.42
C VAL A 154 21.41 27.01 12.82
N GLY A 155 21.92 26.19 13.74
CA GLY A 155 22.07 26.53 15.16
C GLY A 155 20.94 26.06 16.06
N ASP A 156 19.78 25.64 15.54
CA ASP A 156 18.71 25.07 16.36
C ASP A 156 19.16 23.76 17.01
N LEU A 157 18.79 23.57 18.28
CA LEU A 157 18.93 22.29 18.97
C LEU A 157 17.71 21.39 18.68
N VAL A 158 17.99 20.15 18.31
CA VAL A 158 17.00 19.15 17.95
C VAL A 158 17.30 17.80 18.60
N LEU A 159 16.25 17.07 18.91
CA LEU A 159 16.29 15.65 19.23
C LEU A 159 16.11 14.85 17.94
N ARG A 160 16.88 13.78 17.83
CA ARG A 160 16.83 12.80 16.73
C ARG A 160 16.06 11.57 17.17
N ARG A 161 15.19 11.05 16.32
CA ARG A 161 14.50 9.79 16.59
C ARG A 161 15.49 8.61 16.56
N VAL A 162 15.44 7.73 17.55
CA VAL A 162 16.30 6.54 17.59
C VAL A 162 15.97 5.61 16.43
N ASP A 163 17.02 5.13 15.75
CA ASP A 163 16.88 4.29 14.57
C ASP A 163 16.23 2.95 14.95
N THR A 164 15.22 2.52 14.18
CA THR A 164 14.43 1.31 14.48
C THR A 164 15.23 0.01 14.41
N LEU A 165 16.45 0.07 13.88
CA LEU A 165 17.39 -1.05 13.78
C LEU A 165 18.18 -1.29 15.07
N LYS A 166 18.19 -0.35 16.01
CA LYS A 166 18.70 -0.61 17.37
C LYS A 166 17.60 -1.32 18.17
N PRO A 167 17.92 -2.38 18.94
CA PRO A 167 16.96 -3.00 19.84
C PRO A 167 16.69 -2.06 21.01
N VAL A 168 15.76 -1.13 20.80
CA VAL A 168 15.27 -0.20 21.82
C VAL A 168 14.17 -0.93 22.59
N GLY A 169 14.37 -1.14 23.89
CA GLY A 169 13.37 -1.74 24.77
C GLY A 169 12.10 -0.89 24.83
N LYS A 170 10.98 -1.49 25.22
CA LYS A 170 9.66 -0.82 25.29
C LYS A 170 9.64 0.44 26.18
N LEU A 171 10.64 0.59 27.06
CA LEU A 171 10.79 1.69 28.02
C LEU A 171 11.93 2.67 27.70
N ASP A 172 12.71 2.44 26.65
CA ASP A 172 13.83 3.30 26.31
C ASP A 172 13.38 4.62 25.63
N PRO A 173 14.14 5.71 25.78
CA PRO A 173 13.83 6.99 25.13
C PRO A 173 13.79 6.84 23.60
N LYS A 174 12.66 7.24 23.00
CA LYS A 174 12.48 7.18 21.53
C LYS A 174 13.21 8.30 20.78
N TRP A 175 13.79 9.24 21.51
CA TRP A 175 14.47 10.42 21.01
C TRP A 175 15.81 10.58 21.73
N GLU A 176 16.88 10.75 20.96
CA GLU A 176 18.27 10.96 21.39
C GLU A 176 18.69 12.40 21.08
N GLY A 177 19.60 12.96 21.89
CA GLY A 177 20.14 14.32 21.70
C GLY A 177 20.39 15.02 23.04
N PRO A 178 20.69 16.33 23.04
CA PRO A 178 20.46 17.29 21.95
C PRO A 178 21.56 17.31 20.87
N TYR A 179 21.15 17.52 19.62
CA TYR A 179 22.03 17.76 18.48
C TYR A 179 21.83 19.18 17.94
N LYS A 180 22.88 19.79 17.38
CA LYS A 180 22.81 21.10 16.74
C LYS A 180 22.72 20.94 15.22
N ILE A 181 21.88 21.74 14.56
CA ILE A 181 21.82 21.76 13.10
C ILE A 181 22.96 22.60 12.54
N THR A 182 23.77 22.01 11.66
CA THR A 182 24.89 22.70 11.00
C THR A 182 24.56 23.13 9.58
N LYS A 183 23.77 22.32 8.86
CA LYS A 183 23.45 22.58 7.45
C LYS A 183 22.03 22.15 7.10
N ILE A 184 21.40 22.93 6.24
CA ILE A 184 20.10 22.62 5.63
C ILE A 184 20.36 22.07 4.23
N ILE A 185 19.81 20.89 3.94
CA ILE A 185 19.89 20.22 2.64
C ILE A 185 18.53 20.33 1.95
N GLU A 186 18.52 20.24 0.62
CA GLU A 186 17.31 20.15 -0.19
C GLU A 186 16.39 19.00 0.25
N ASN A 187 15.08 19.16 0.02
CA ASN A 187 14.02 18.21 0.39
C ASN A 187 13.83 17.97 1.90
N GLY A 188 14.24 18.93 2.75
CA GLY A 188 13.94 18.91 4.18
C GLY A 188 14.80 17.93 4.97
N ALA A 189 16.03 17.71 4.52
CA ALA A 189 17.06 16.99 5.27
C ALA A 189 18.05 17.96 5.92
N TYR A 190 18.65 17.56 7.04
CA TYR A 190 19.55 18.39 7.85
C TYR A 190 20.79 17.61 8.26
N GLU A 191 21.94 18.28 8.29
CA GLU A 191 23.15 17.77 8.94
C GLU A 191 23.14 18.14 10.42
N LEU A 192 23.56 17.19 11.25
CA LEU A 192 23.54 17.31 12.71
C LEU A 192 24.95 17.20 13.25
N GLU A 193 25.21 17.94 14.31
CA GLU A 193 26.43 17.92 15.11
C GLU A 193 26.09 17.56 16.56
N ASP A 194 26.87 16.66 17.15
CA ASP A 194 26.74 16.26 18.56
C ASP A 194 27.32 17.32 19.51
N THR A 195 27.05 17.20 20.82
CA THR A 195 27.60 18.10 21.84
C THR A 195 29.13 18.10 21.91
N GLU A 196 29.77 17.05 21.38
CA GLU A 196 31.23 16.91 21.24
C GLU A 196 31.79 17.51 19.94
N GLY A 197 30.97 18.15 19.10
CA GLY A 197 31.39 18.76 17.83
C GLY A 197 31.57 17.77 16.67
N ARG A 198 31.10 16.53 16.81
CA ARG A 198 31.16 15.51 15.76
C ARG A 198 29.97 15.62 14.83
N ILE A 199 30.22 15.84 13.54
CA ILE A 199 29.18 15.83 12.51
C ILE A 199 28.73 14.39 12.23
N LEU A 200 27.43 14.16 12.25
CA LEU A 200 26.86 12.87 11.91
C LEU A 200 27.02 12.58 10.41
N SER A 201 27.52 11.38 10.08
CA SER A 201 27.84 10.96 8.70
C SER A 201 26.64 10.94 7.74
N ARG A 202 25.40 10.92 8.24
CA ARG A 202 24.19 10.83 7.41
C ARG A 202 23.29 12.04 7.64
N PRO A 203 22.69 12.60 6.58
CA PRO A 203 21.68 13.64 6.72
C PRO A 203 20.35 13.07 7.22
N TRP A 204 19.64 13.84 8.04
CA TRP A 204 18.41 13.42 8.70
C TRP A 204 17.21 14.19 8.19
N ASN A 205 16.17 13.48 7.76
CA ASN A 205 14.92 14.09 7.34
C ASN A 205 14.19 14.74 8.52
N ILE A 206 13.55 15.88 8.29
CA ILE A 206 12.77 16.64 9.27
C ILE A 206 11.74 15.81 10.05
N HIS A 207 11.22 14.73 9.47
CA HIS A 207 10.24 13.84 10.11
C HIS A 207 10.85 13.06 11.28
N ASN A 208 12.18 12.89 11.30
CA ASN A 208 12.95 12.22 12.34
C ASN A 208 13.57 13.20 13.33
N LEU A 209 13.21 14.48 13.28
CA LEU A 209 13.74 15.54 14.13
C LEU A 209 12.62 16.24 14.91
N ARG A 210 12.92 16.61 16.16
CA ARG A 210 12.04 17.40 17.01
C ARG A 210 12.83 18.54 17.64
N ARG A 211 12.25 19.74 17.71
CA ARG A 211 12.91 20.87 18.39
C ARG A 211 13.15 20.53 19.87
N PHE A 212 14.37 20.75 20.33
CA PHE A 212 14.71 20.71 21.74
C PHE A 212 14.49 22.11 22.32
N TYR A 213 13.70 22.21 23.36
CA TYR A 213 13.49 23.45 24.11
C TYR A 213 14.25 23.29 25.42
N SER A 214 15.25 24.14 25.61
CA SER A 214 15.99 24.27 26.88
C SER A 214 15.12 24.90 27.96
#